data_AF-A0A917I4Q7-F1
#
_entry.id   AF-A0A917I4Q7-F1
#
_cell.length_a   1.000
_cell.length_b   1.000
_cell.length_c   1.000
_cell.angle_alpha   90.00
_cell.angle_beta   90.00
_cell.angle_gamma   90.00
#
_symmetry.space_group_name_H-M   'P 1'
#
loop_
_entity.id
_entity.type
_entity.pdbx_description
1 polymer ?
#
loop_
_entity_poly.entity_id
_entity_poly.type
_entity_poly.pdbx_seq_one_letter_code
_entity_poly.pdbx_strand_id
1 'polypeptide(L)'
;MNAPIAIRQPQAAAILYDKKQLDLIWRTVAKDCTADEFSVFVETCRALQLNPLRRQVYAFVYNKGDPDKRQLTIVTAISGFRAVAARTGNYRPGDTTWTINQARTERDQEIAKARRIEDLAERAKRLALIDQLYPIDPANPEGIEKATVSVWQFSHCEWHEHKADAFWSEFAPVKEEAEDYDYVDTGEVWPDTGKPKKKKVARGTVERRLDPKTQWPKMPRLMIAKCAEALALRQAWPDDFANVYEESEVDKAKMLDLTASELADLGATESRMEKAGVGLGLLMTFDDLGTLVDVPYGKVFDRCDEHMAKLKDEPSALALWWDRNRVPLREFWARDKSAALALKETFERYSAEVQTGVKDAQDDNGGDA
;
A
#
# COMPACT_ATOMS: atom_id res chain seq x y z
N MET A 1 39.58 13.56 45.15
CA MET A 1 38.16 13.22 44.95
C MET A 1 37.73 13.86 43.64
N ASN A 2 37.65 13.08 42.56
CA ASN A 2 37.20 13.62 41.26
C ASN A 2 35.68 13.76 41.31
N ALA A 3 35.19 14.97 41.08
CA ALA A 3 33.77 15.23 40.94
C ALA A 3 33.21 14.42 39.76
N PRO A 4 32.00 13.85 39.85
CA PRO A 4 31.36 13.20 38.72
C PRO A 4 31.16 14.24 37.61
N ILE A 5 31.73 13.97 36.44
CA ILE A 5 31.43 14.73 35.22
C ILE A 5 29.95 14.46 34.92
N ALA A 6 29.08 15.40 35.28
CA ALA A 6 27.70 15.37 34.86
C ALA A 6 27.69 15.46 33.33
N ILE A 7 27.34 14.36 32.66
CA ILE A 7 26.95 14.38 31.25
C ILE A 7 25.69 15.24 31.20
N ARG A 8 25.84 16.53 30.90
CA ARG A 8 24.71 17.41 30.58
C ARG A 8 24.00 16.74 29.43
N GLN A 9 22.79 16.22 29.65
CA GLN A 9 21.87 16.01 28.53
C GLN A 9 21.71 17.37 27.87
N PRO A 10 22.11 17.56 26.60
CA PRO A 10 21.82 18.79 25.91
C PRO A 10 20.29 18.88 25.86
N GLN A 11 19.71 19.85 26.56
CA GLN A 11 18.31 20.21 26.37
C GLN A 11 18.20 20.69 24.92
N ALA A 12 17.86 19.76 24.03
CA ALA A 12 17.92 20.02 22.61
C ALA A 12 16.83 21.02 22.25
N ALA A 13 17.24 22.15 21.66
CA ALA A 13 16.32 23.15 21.16
C ALA A 13 15.36 22.46 20.17
N ALA A 14 14.05 22.63 20.39
CA ALA A 14 13.05 22.12 19.48
C ALA A 14 13.39 22.60 18.06
N ILE A 15 13.38 21.68 17.10
CA ILE A 15 13.60 22.05 15.69
C ILE A 15 12.38 22.86 15.25
N LEU A 16 12.51 24.17 15.30
CA LEU A 16 11.52 25.10 14.78
C LEU A 16 11.81 25.30 13.30
N TYR A 17 10.94 24.72 12.46
CA TYR A 17 10.95 25.01 11.04
C TYR A 17 10.23 26.33 10.78
N ASP A 18 10.87 27.23 10.04
CA ASP A 18 10.17 28.39 9.50
C ASP A 18 9.22 27.99 8.36
N LYS A 19 8.32 28.91 7.95
CA LYS A 19 7.34 28.62 6.89
C LYS A 19 8.00 28.22 5.56
N LYS A 20 9.12 28.85 5.19
CA LYS A 20 9.83 28.55 3.93
C LYS A 20 10.45 27.15 3.97
N GLN A 21 10.93 26.73 5.14
CA GLN A 21 11.46 25.40 5.38
C GLN A 21 10.35 24.35 5.34
N LEU A 22 9.18 24.61 5.94
CA LEU A 22 8.03 23.72 5.82
C LEU A 22 7.60 23.55 4.37
N ASP A 23 7.49 24.65 3.61
CA ASP A 23 7.17 24.60 2.18
C ASP A 23 8.22 23.82 1.37
N LEU A 24 9.51 23.96 1.73
CA LEU A 24 10.61 23.20 1.13
C LEU A 24 10.52 21.70 1.46
N ILE A 25 10.24 21.35 2.72
CA ILE A 25 10.10 19.96 3.14
C ILE A 25 8.91 19.32 2.42
N TRP A 26 7.77 20.02 2.37
CA TRP A 26 6.59 19.58 1.63
C TRP A 26 6.94 19.25 0.17
N ARG A 27 7.47 20.23 -0.57
CA ARG A 27 7.68 20.07 -2.03
C ARG A 27 8.75 19.05 -2.41
N THR A 28 9.64 18.69 -1.48
CA THR A 28 10.79 17.81 -1.77
C THR A 28 10.60 16.39 -1.24
N VAL A 29 10.41 16.25 0.06
CA VAL A 29 10.47 14.95 0.76
C VAL A 29 9.10 14.41 1.13
N ALA A 30 8.07 15.24 1.15
CA ALA A 30 6.70 14.88 1.56
C ALA A 30 5.64 15.31 0.53
N LYS A 31 6.01 15.38 -0.76
CA LYS A 31 5.17 15.95 -1.83
C LYS A 31 3.83 15.24 -2.03
N ASP A 32 3.76 13.99 -1.60
CA ASP A 32 2.61 13.12 -1.77
C ASP A 32 1.65 13.16 -0.57
N CYS A 33 2.03 13.82 0.52
CA CYS A 33 1.23 13.92 1.74
C CYS A 33 0.02 14.86 1.56
N THR A 34 -1.08 14.58 2.26
CA THR A 34 -2.13 15.57 2.54
C THR A 34 -1.65 16.58 3.60
N ALA A 35 -2.44 17.63 3.85
CA ALA A 35 -2.12 18.63 4.85
C ALA A 35 -1.99 18.03 6.26
N ASP A 36 -2.89 17.10 6.57
CA ASP A 36 -2.92 16.41 7.86
C ASP A 36 -1.77 15.40 7.97
N GLU A 37 -1.54 14.60 6.91
CA GLU A 37 -0.41 13.66 6.85
C GLU A 37 0.94 14.36 7.00
N PHE A 38 1.10 15.52 6.35
CA PHE A 38 2.31 16.32 6.48
C PHE A 38 2.47 16.89 7.89
N SER A 39 1.37 17.30 8.53
CA SER A 39 1.40 17.79 9.90
C SER A 39 1.85 16.70 10.87
N VAL A 40 1.34 15.48 10.71
CA VAL A 40 1.81 14.30 11.46
C VAL A 40 3.30 14.06 11.21
N PHE A 41 3.73 14.06 9.95
CA PHE A 41 5.14 13.86 9.60
C PHE A 41 6.08 14.89 10.23
N VAL A 42 5.73 16.18 10.17
CA VAL A 42 6.50 17.25 10.77
C VAL A 42 6.55 17.11 12.30
N GLU A 43 5.44 16.75 12.93
CA GLU A 43 5.40 16.53 14.37
C GLU A 43 6.27 15.35 14.79
N THR A 44 6.26 14.26 14.04
CA THR A 44 7.20 13.13 14.25
C THR A 44 8.66 13.58 14.08
N CYS A 45 8.97 14.40 13.07
CA CYS A 45 10.32 14.95 12.89
C CYS A 45 10.76 15.80 14.10
N ARG A 46 9.86 16.60 14.66
CA ARG A 46 10.13 17.42 15.85
C ARG A 46 10.33 16.56 17.09
N ALA A 47 9.44 15.60 17.33
CA ALA A 47 9.49 14.70 18.48
C ALA A 47 10.80 13.89 18.50
N LEU A 48 11.19 13.34 17.35
CA LEU A 48 12.44 12.56 17.22
C LEU A 48 13.67 13.44 16.97
N GLN A 49 13.49 14.76 16.83
CA GLN A 49 14.54 15.72 16.47
C GLN A 49 15.33 15.28 15.23
N LEU A 50 14.62 14.77 14.22
CA LEU A 50 15.20 14.32 12.96
C LEU A 50 15.02 15.39 11.89
N ASN A 51 16.00 15.47 10.99
CA ASN A 51 15.96 16.39 9.87
C ASN A 51 15.65 15.64 8.56
N PRO A 52 14.46 15.86 7.97
CA PRO A 52 14.06 15.17 6.76
C PRO A 52 14.87 15.61 5.52
N LEU A 53 15.38 16.85 5.49
CA LEU A 53 16.26 17.34 4.41
C LEU A 53 17.65 16.69 4.45
N ARG A 54 18.07 16.18 5.62
CA ARG A 54 19.32 15.41 5.78
C ARG A 54 19.13 13.90 5.58
N ARG A 55 17.97 13.46 5.05
CA ARG A 55 17.67 12.05 4.80
C ARG A 55 17.71 11.18 6.06
N GLN A 56 17.36 11.76 7.20
CA GLN A 56 17.28 11.04 8.47
C GLN A 56 15.92 10.35 8.66
N VAL A 57 14.88 10.86 8.02
CA VAL A 57 13.51 10.34 8.08
C VAL A 57 12.80 10.61 6.75
N TYR A 58 11.93 9.70 6.35
CA TYR A 58 11.17 9.73 5.10
C TYR A 58 9.68 9.54 5.37
N ALA A 59 8.84 10.15 4.53
CA ALA A 59 7.41 9.92 4.48
C ALA A 59 7.06 9.19 3.19
N PHE A 60 6.45 8.02 3.30
CA PHE A 60 5.94 7.26 2.16
C PHE A 60 4.42 7.22 2.23
N VAL A 61 3.75 7.63 1.15
CA VAL A 61 2.29 7.50 1.01
C VAL A 61 1.99 6.40 0.01
N TYR A 62 1.31 5.36 0.48
CA TYR A 62 0.82 4.24 -0.33
C TYR A 62 -0.64 4.48 -0.77
N ASN A 63 -1.05 3.83 -1.86
CA ASN A 63 -2.41 3.91 -2.42
C ASN A 63 -2.96 5.34 -2.61
N LYS A 64 -2.13 6.27 -3.09
CA LYS A 64 -2.44 7.71 -3.20
C LYS A 64 -3.75 8.05 -3.94
N GLY A 65 -4.20 7.17 -4.83
CA GLY A 65 -5.41 7.37 -5.64
C GLY A 65 -6.69 6.76 -5.05
N ASP A 66 -6.60 6.03 -3.94
CA ASP A 66 -7.72 5.35 -3.30
C ASP A 66 -7.83 5.85 -1.85
N PRO A 67 -8.78 6.74 -1.53
CA PRO A 67 -8.92 7.32 -0.20
C PRO A 67 -9.04 6.29 0.92
N ASP A 68 -9.69 5.16 0.66
CA ASP A 68 -9.99 4.13 1.68
C ASP A 68 -8.78 3.24 1.97
N LYS A 69 -7.84 3.16 1.02
CA LYS A 69 -6.60 2.37 1.17
C LYS A 69 -5.37 3.24 1.38
N ARG A 70 -5.52 4.57 1.35
CA ARG A 70 -4.42 5.52 1.46
C ARG A 70 -3.77 5.40 2.83
N GLN A 71 -2.45 5.24 2.85
CA GLN A 71 -1.71 5.05 4.09
C GLN A 71 -0.40 5.85 4.09
N LEU A 72 -0.19 6.63 5.16
CA LEU A 72 1.09 7.26 5.45
C LEU A 72 1.96 6.32 6.29
N THR A 73 3.19 6.12 5.87
CA THR A 73 4.22 5.41 6.64
C THR A 73 5.45 6.28 6.79
N ILE A 74 5.80 6.57 8.04
CA ILE A 74 7.00 7.35 8.38
C ILE A 74 8.11 6.36 8.71
N VAL A 75 9.23 6.47 7.99
CA VAL A 75 10.35 5.55 8.09
C VAL A 75 11.59 6.31 8.49
N THR A 76 12.26 5.86 9.55
CA THR A 76 13.52 6.46 9.99
C THR A 76 14.68 5.74 9.32
N ALA A 77 15.55 6.50 8.67
CA ALA A 77 16.74 5.96 8.02
C ALA A 77 17.78 5.59 9.07
N ILE A 78 18.72 4.69 8.73
CA ILE A 78 19.86 4.39 9.61
C ILE A 78 20.65 5.65 10.03
N SER A 79 20.72 6.67 9.16
CA SER A 79 21.33 7.96 9.51
C SER A 79 20.56 8.72 10.60
N GLY A 80 19.23 8.53 10.68
CA GLY A 80 18.40 9.05 11.76
C GLY A 80 18.65 8.29 13.06
N PHE A 81 18.71 6.96 13.00
CA PHE A 81 19.07 6.13 14.17
C PHE A 81 20.42 6.54 14.77
N ARG A 82 21.46 6.67 13.93
CA ARG A 82 22.78 7.15 14.37
C ARG A 82 22.74 8.56 14.94
N ALA A 83 21.87 9.44 14.42
CA ALA A 83 21.75 10.81 14.93
C ALA A 83 21.07 10.84 16.30
N VAL A 84 20.05 10.01 16.53
CA VAL A 84 19.42 9.82 17.84
C VAL A 84 20.46 9.31 18.83
N ALA A 85 21.16 8.22 18.50
CA ALA A 85 22.19 7.65 19.34
C ALA A 85 23.33 8.65 19.61
N ALA A 86 23.82 9.38 18.60
CA ALA A 86 24.90 10.35 18.78
C ALA A 86 24.52 11.51 19.73
N ARG A 87 23.24 11.92 19.80
CA ARG A 87 22.80 13.02 20.68
C ARG A 87 22.85 12.67 22.17
N THR A 88 22.77 11.40 22.51
CA THR A 88 22.91 10.93 23.90
C THR A 88 24.28 11.24 24.49
N GLY A 89 25.29 11.48 23.63
CA GLY A 89 26.68 11.73 24.03
C GLY A 89 27.42 10.48 24.50
N ASN A 90 26.76 9.31 24.49
CA ASN A 90 27.34 8.05 24.96
C ASN A 90 27.41 6.96 23.86
N TYR A 91 27.27 7.34 22.58
CA TYR A 91 27.32 6.43 21.43
C TYR A 91 28.68 6.44 20.72
N ARG A 92 29.16 5.25 20.35
CA ARG A 92 30.26 5.06 19.39
C ARG A 92 29.94 3.90 18.43
N PRO A 93 30.23 4.01 17.12
CA PRO A 93 30.09 2.89 16.18
C PRO A 93 31.09 1.77 16.50
N GLY A 94 30.67 0.52 16.32
CA GLY A 94 31.53 -0.66 16.39
C GLY A 94 31.79 -1.27 15.02
N ASP A 95 32.11 -2.56 15.02
CA ASP A 95 32.52 -3.28 13.82
C ASP A 95 31.32 -3.91 13.11
N THR A 96 31.51 -4.21 11.82
CA THR A 96 30.55 -4.97 11.01
C THR A 96 31.23 -6.19 10.44
N THR A 97 30.64 -7.36 10.63
CA THR A 97 31.10 -8.63 10.06
C THR A 97 29.97 -9.33 9.30
N TRP A 98 30.32 -10.13 8.31
CA TRP A 98 29.38 -10.92 7.52
C TRP A 98 29.75 -12.39 7.62
N THR A 99 28.77 -13.23 7.89
CA THR A 99 28.90 -14.68 7.74
C THR A 99 28.43 -15.03 6.34
N ILE A 100 29.35 -15.58 5.53
CA ILE A 100 29.09 -16.02 4.16
C ILE A 100 29.01 -17.54 4.15
N ASN A 101 28.06 -18.10 3.42
CA ASN A 101 27.86 -19.53 3.32
C ASN A 101 29.08 -20.23 2.71
N GLN A 102 29.21 -21.52 3.02
CA GLN A 102 30.35 -22.32 2.58
C GLN A 102 30.46 -22.38 1.05
N ALA A 103 29.34 -22.58 0.34
CA ALA A 103 29.32 -22.71 -1.11
C ALA A 103 29.88 -21.46 -1.82
N ARG A 104 29.52 -20.25 -1.35
CA ARG A 104 30.04 -18.99 -1.91
C ARG A 104 31.51 -18.79 -1.55
N THR A 105 31.91 -19.17 -0.34
CA THR A 105 33.31 -19.12 0.08
C THR A 105 34.20 -20.01 -0.78
N GLU A 106 33.77 -21.25 -1.04
CA GLU A 106 34.46 -22.20 -1.91
C GLU A 106 34.53 -21.69 -3.35
N ARG A 107 33.43 -21.14 -3.87
CA ARG A 107 33.39 -20.50 -5.19
C ARG A 107 34.42 -19.37 -5.31
N ASP A 108 34.48 -18.46 -4.35
CA ASP A 108 35.42 -17.33 -4.36
C ASP A 108 36.88 -17.82 -4.31
N GLN A 109 37.17 -18.90 -3.56
CA GLN A 109 38.48 -19.54 -3.53
C GLN A 109 38.85 -20.17 -4.88
N GLU A 110 37.93 -20.88 -5.53
CA GLU A 110 38.16 -21.48 -6.85
C GLU A 110 38.34 -20.41 -7.94
N ILE A 111 37.58 -19.32 -7.89
CA ILE A 111 37.77 -18.16 -8.78
C ILE A 111 39.16 -17.55 -8.56
N ALA A 112 39.60 -17.39 -7.30
CA ALA A 112 40.92 -16.87 -6.99
C ALA A 112 42.05 -17.77 -7.53
N LYS A 113 41.88 -19.09 -7.47
CA LYS A 113 42.80 -20.06 -8.10
C LYS A 113 42.78 -19.94 -9.62
N ALA A 114 41.60 -19.90 -10.24
CA ALA A 114 41.44 -19.78 -11.68
C ALA A 114 42.06 -18.49 -12.25
N ARG A 115 42.00 -17.38 -11.50
CA ARG A 115 42.62 -16.10 -11.88
C ARG A 115 44.16 -16.14 -11.94
N ARG A 116 44.81 -17.13 -11.31
CA ARG A 116 46.27 -17.34 -11.37
C ARG A 116 46.71 -18.11 -12.62
N ILE A 117 45.77 -18.66 -13.40
CA ILE A 117 46.07 -19.35 -14.66
C ILE A 117 46.43 -18.29 -15.72
N GLU A 118 47.63 -18.41 -16.30
CA GLU A 118 48.12 -17.47 -17.32
C GLU A 118 47.44 -17.68 -18.67
N ASP A 119 47.21 -18.93 -19.07
CA ASP A 119 46.49 -19.26 -20.29
C ASP A 119 45.02 -18.81 -20.20
N LEU A 120 44.64 -17.86 -21.06
CA LEU A 120 43.29 -17.30 -21.11
C LEU A 120 42.23 -18.32 -21.50
N ALA A 121 42.54 -19.27 -22.38
CA ALA A 121 41.59 -20.28 -22.84
C ALA A 121 41.31 -21.29 -21.71
N GLU A 122 42.35 -21.71 -20.99
CA GLU A 122 42.20 -22.60 -19.84
C GLU A 122 41.54 -21.90 -18.66
N ARG A 123 41.89 -20.63 -18.41
CA ARG A 123 41.21 -19.79 -17.42
C ARG A 123 39.72 -19.66 -17.73
N ALA A 124 39.34 -19.43 -18.98
CA ALA A 124 37.94 -19.32 -19.39
C ALA A 124 37.17 -20.62 -19.15
N LYS A 125 37.76 -21.78 -19.52
CA LYS A 125 37.18 -23.11 -19.24
C LYS A 125 37.00 -23.34 -17.74
N ARG A 126 38.01 -22.99 -16.93
CA ARG A 126 37.96 -23.15 -15.47
C ARG A 126 36.88 -22.28 -14.86
N LEU A 127 36.73 -21.03 -15.30
CA LEU A 127 35.66 -20.14 -14.83
C LEU A 127 34.27 -20.67 -15.21
N ALA A 128 34.08 -21.16 -16.44
CA ALA A 128 32.82 -21.77 -16.86
C ALA A 128 32.47 -23.03 -16.06
N LEU A 129 33.47 -23.86 -15.72
CA LEU A 129 33.26 -25.01 -14.84
C LEU A 129 32.87 -24.59 -13.41
N ILE A 130 33.47 -23.51 -12.88
CA ILE A 130 33.11 -22.97 -11.56
C ILE A 130 31.65 -22.47 -11.56
N ASP A 131 31.18 -21.85 -12.64
CA ASP A 131 29.78 -21.44 -12.80
C ASP A 131 28.81 -22.63 -12.77
N GLN A 132 29.20 -23.78 -13.32
CA GLN A 132 28.40 -25.01 -13.28
C GLN A 132 28.43 -25.70 -11.91
N LEU A 133 29.59 -25.77 -11.26
CA LEU A 133 29.76 -26.49 -9.99
C LEU A 133 29.22 -25.69 -8.79
N TYR A 134 29.31 -24.37 -8.84
CA TYR A 134 28.92 -23.47 -7.77
C TYR A 134 27.98 -22.38 -8.31
N PRO A 135 26.73 -22.72 -8.67
CA PRO A 135 25.79 -21.74 -9.21
C PRO A 135 25.50 -20.62 -8.21
N ILE A 136 25.28 -19.41 -8.72
CA ILE A 136 24.91 -18.25 -7.89
C ILE A 136 23.41 -18.29 -7.65
N ASP A 137 23.00 -18.23 -6.39
CA ASP A 137 21.59 -18.09 -5.99
C ASP A 137 21.07 -16.68 -6.34
N PRO A 138 20.08 -16.52 -7.23
CA PRO A 138 19.49 -15.22 -7.54
C PRO A 138 18.81 -14.53 -6.35
N ALA A 139 18.38 -15.27 -5.33
CA ALA A 139 17.81 -14.75 -4.09
C ALA A 139 18.88 -14.34 -3.06
N ASN A 140 20.10 -14.85 -3.19
CA ASN A 140 21.23 -14.48 -2.34
C ASN A 140 22.55 -14.53 -3.13
N PRO A 141 22.79 -13.54 -4.02
CA PRO A 141 23.94 -13.61 -4.90
C PRO A 141 25.26 -13.65 -4.14
N GLU A 142 25.34 -12.93 -3.02
CA GLU A 142 26.54 -12.84 -2.16
C GLU A 142 26.67 -13.98 -1.15
N GLY A 143 25.73 -14.93 -1.11
CA GLY A 143 25.76 -16.04 -0.16
C GLY A 143 25.80 -15.59 1.30
N ILE A 144 25.25 -14.43 1.63
CA ILE A 144 25.29 -13.89 3.00
C ILE A 144 24.29 -14.68 3.85
N GLU A 145 24.72 -15.26 4.96
CA GLU A 145 23.83 -15.90 5.94
C GLU A 145 23.32 -14.87 6.94
N LYS A 146 24.23 -14.05 7.47
CA LYS A 146 23.91 -12.95 8.38
C LYS A 146 24.95 -11.84 8.34
N ALA A 147 24.55 -10.66 8.80
CA ALA A 147 25.47 -9.61 9.21
C ALA A 147 25.39 -9.41 10.72
N THR A 148 26.54 -9.24 11.35
CA THR A 148 26.67 -8.90 12.76
C THR A 148 27.24 -7.49 12.85
N VAL A 149 26.55 -6.60 13.56
CA VAL A 149 27.03 -5.24 13.82
C VAL A 149 27.14 -5.01 15.31
N SER A 150 28.22 -4.36 15.73
CA SER A 150 28.37 -3.88 17.09
C SER A 150 28.25 -2.35 17.19
N VAL A 151 27.69 -1.90 18.31
CA VAL A 151 27.65 -0.50 18.73
C VAL A 151 28.06 -0.42 20.19
N TRP A 152 28.65 0.70 20.58
CA TRP A 152 29.15 0.91 21.93
C TRP A 152 28.35 1.98 22.63
N GLN A 153 27.89 1.67 23.85
CA GLN A 153 27.20 2.59 24.74
C GLN A 153 28.04 2.84 25.98
N PHE A 154 28.26 4.10 26.35
CA PHE A 154 28.92 4.46 27.60
C PHE A 154 27.88 4.58 28.72
N SER A 155 28.00 3.74 29.75
CA SER A 155 27.13 3.72 30.93
C SER A 155 27.96 3.31 32.14
N HIS A 156 27.58 3.71 33.35
CA HIS A 156 28.26 3.27 34.58
C HIS A 156 29.81 3.43 34.56
N CYS A 157 30.30 4.50 33.92
CA CYS A 157 31.72 4.81 33.72
C CYS A 157 32.50 3.81 32.85
N GLU A 158 31.82 2.94 32.11
CA GLU A 158 32.43 1.95 31.24
C GLU A 158 31.74 1.92 29.86
N TRP A 159 32.45 1.37 28.87
CA TRP A 159 31.91 1.14 27.54
C TRP A 159 31.36 -0.27 27.45
N HIS A 160 30.08 -0.39 27.11
CA HIS A 160 29.39 -1.65 26.88
C HIS A 160 29.19 -1.86 25.38
N GLU A 161 29.58 -3.03 24.90
CA GLU A 161 29.34 -3.43 23.52
C GLU A 161 27.97 -4.11 23.39
N HIS A 162 27.17 -3.65 22.44
CA HIS A 162 25.91 -4.26 22.05
C HIS A 162 26.07 -4.80 20.64
N LYS A 163 25.77 -6.09 20.45
CA LYS A 163 25.92 -6.80 19.18
C LYS A 163 24.57 -7.35 18.75
N ALA A 164 24.20 -7.12 17.50
CA ALA A 164 23.02 -7.72 16.92
C ALA A 164 23.33 -8.37 15.59
N ASP A 165 22.57 -9.44 15.32
CA ASP A 165 22.62 -10.23 14.11
C ASP A 165 21.36 -9.95 13.28
N ALA A 166 21.52 -9.71 11.99
CA ALA A 166 20.42 -9.73 11.02
C ALA A 166 20.63 -10.88 10.04
N PHE A 167 19.67 -11.81 10.01
CA PHE A 167 19.70 -12.97 9.13
C PHE A 167 19.17 -12.62 7.75
N TRP A 168 19.87 -13.08 6.70
CA TRP A 168 19.46 -12.84 5.32
C TRP A 168 18.06 -13.38 5.03
N SER A 169 17.72 -14.55 5.58
CA SER A 169 16.42 -15.20 5.44
C SER A 169 15.25 -14.38 6.00
N GLU A 170 15.50 -13.46 6.92
CA GLU A 170 14.46 -12.66 7.58
C GLU A 170 14.25 -11.31 6.91
N PHE A 171 15.34 -10.66 6.47
CA PHE A 171 15.32 -9.27 6.02
C PHE A 171 15.39 -9.11 4.49
N ALA A 172 15.97 -10.08 3.76
CA ALA A 172 16.13 -9.93 2.33
C ALA A 172 14.77 -10.01 1.61
N PRO A 173 14.41 -9.02 0.78
CA PRO A 173 13.14 -9.02 0.06
C PRO A 173 13.23 -9.98 -1.13
N VAL A 174 12.91 -11.25 -0.88
CA VAL A 174 12.89 -12.30 -1.90
C VAL A 174 11.48 -12.43 -2.46
N LYS A 175 11.36 -12.36 -3.78
CA LYS A 175 10.13 -12.60 -4.53
C LYS A 175 10.22 -13.92 -5.27
N GLU A 176 9.06 -14.53 -5.41
CA GLU A 176 8.84 -15.69 -6.24
C GLU A 176 8.31 -15.20 -7.59
N GLU A 177 9.08 -15.43 -8.65
CA GLU A 177 8.72 -15.10 -10.03
C GLU A 177 8.69 -16.39 -10.85
N ALA A 178 7.59 -16.62 -11.56
CA ALA A 178 7.48 -17.67 -12.58
C ALA A 178 7.67 -17.07 -13.97
N GLU A 179 8.22 -17.86 -14.89
CA GLU A 179 8.41 -17.47 -16.30
C GLU A 179 7.07 -17.20 -16.99
N ASP A 180 6.09 -18.08 -16.73
CA ASP A 180 4.74 -17.96 -17.26
C ASP A 180 3.70 -18.04 -16.14
N TYR A 181 2.55 -17.42 -16.38
CA TYR A 181 1.41 -17.47 -15.46
C TYR A 181 0.15 -17.84 -16.21
N ASP A 182 -0.50 -18.89 -15.74
CA ASP A 182 -1.84 -19.24 -16.19
C ASP A 182 -2.86 -18.51 -15.31
N TYR A 183 -3.89 -17.97 -15.95
CA TYR A 183 -5.02 -17.35 -15.26
C TYR A 183 -6.13 -18.38 -15.15
N VAL A 184 -6.12 -19.11 -14.03
CA VAL A 184 -7.10 -20.17 -13.75
C VAL A 184 -8.35 -19.55 -13.14
N ASP A 185 -9.51 -19.92 -13.67
CA ASP A 185 -10.81 -19.53 -13.12
C ASP A 185 -10.98 -20.10 -11.71
N THR A 186 -11.29 -19.24 -10.73
CA THR A 186 -11.50 -19.69 -9.34
C THR A 186 -12.89 -20.25 -9.10
N GLY A 187 -13.78 -20.23 -10.11
CA GLY A 187 -15.18 -20.66 -9.98
C GLY A 187 -16.07 -19.64 -9.27
N GLU A 188 -15.51 -18.51 -8.85
CA GLU A 188 -16.24 -17.37 -8.30
C GLU A 188 -16.38 -16.29 -9.38
N VAL A 189 -17.53 -15.64 -9.47
CA VAL A 189 -17.77 -14.52 -10.39
C VAL A 189 -17.80 -13.21 -9.61
N TRP A 190 -17.30 -12.14 -10.24
CA TRP A 190 -17.46 -10.78 -9.73
C TRP A 190 -18.96 -10.42 -9.68
N PRO A 191 -19.52 -10.03 -8.52
CA PRO A 191 -20.96 -9.72 -8.36
C PRO A 191 -21.46 -8.63 -9.31
N ASP A 192 -20.57 -7.72 -9.66
CA ASP A 192 -20.72 -6.48 -10.40
C ASP A 192 -20.58 -6.65 -11.92
N THR A 193 -19.77 -7.61 -12.38
CA THR A 193 -19.49 -7.78 -13.82
C THR A 193 -19.81 -9.17 -14.37
N GLY A 194 -20.16 -10.14 -13.53
CA GLY A 194 -20.46 -11.52 -13.93
C GLY A 194 -19.27 -12.28 -14.53
N LYS A 195 -18.09 -11.65 -14.60
CA LYS A 195 -16.88 -12.26 -15.13
C LYS A 195 -16.26 -13.18 -14.08
N PRO A 196 -15.75 -14.36 -14.49
CA PRO A 196 -15.06 -15.25 -13.57
C PRO A 196 -13.81 -14.56 -13.00
N LYS A 197 -13.67 -14.61 -11.69
CA LYS A 197 -12.45 -14.26 -10.98
C LYS A 197 -11.38 -15.24 -11.43
N LYS A 198 -10.29 -14.70 -11.95
CA LYS A 198 -9.13 -15.52 -12.33
C LYS A 198 -8.04 -15.34 -11.31
N LYS A 199 -7.55 -16.44 -10.75
CA LYS A 199 -6.35 -16.46 -9.93
C LYS A 199 -5.16 -16.65 -10.84
N LYS A 200 -4.18 -15.77 -10.69
CA LYS A 200 -2.88 -15.90 -11.33
C LYS A 200 -2.14 -17.06 -10.66
N VAL A 201 -1.93 -18.15 -11.37
CA VAL A 201 -1.18 -19.31 -10.90
C VAL A 201 0.10 -19.39 -11.72
N ALA A 202 1.24 -19.58 -11.04
CA ALA A 202 2.52 -19.78 -11.70
C ALA A 202 2.47 -21.06 -12.55
N ARG A 203 2.88 -20.96 -13.82
CA ARG A 203 3.07 -22.08 -14.71
C ARG A 203 4.56 -22.41 -14.76
N GLY A 204 4.92 -23.62 -14.35
CA GLY A 204 6.30 -24.10 -14.38
C GLY A 204 7.08 -23.78 -13.10
N THR A 205 8.40 -23.67 -13.24
CA THR A 205 9.32 -23.48 -12.11
C THR A 205 9.20 -22.06 -11.57
N VAL A 206 8.95 -21.94 -10.27
CA VAL A 206 8.98 -20.67 -9.56
C VAL A 206 10.42 -20.41 -9.13
N GLU A 207 11.05 -19.38 -9.68
CA GLU A 207 12.38 -18.96 -9.26
C GLU A 207 12.27 -17.95 -8.11
N ARG A 208 13.11 -18.13 -7.09
CA ARG A 208 13.27 -17.17 -6.00
C ARG A 208 14.36 -16.17 -6.38
N ARG A 209 14.06 -14.89 -6.31
CA ARG A 209 14.99 -13.80 -6.65
C ARG A 209 14.80 -12.61 -5.73
N LEU A 210 15.86 -11.84 -5.48
CA LEU A 210 15.72 -10.53 -4.84
C LEU A 210 14.83 -9.60 -5.65
N ASP A 211 13.98 -8.82 -4.97
CA ASP A 211 13.14 -7.82 -5.62
C ASP A 211 13.99 -6.80 -6.39
N PRO A 212 13.92 -6.77 -7.74
CA PRO A 212 14.73 -5.89 -8.56
C PRO A 212 14.40 -4.41 -8.36
N LYS A 213 13.24 -4.09 -7.76
CA LYS A 213 12.82 -2.71 -7.46
C LYS A 213 13.52 -2.13 -6.24
N THR A 214 14.25 -2.94 -5.46
CA THR A 214 14.95 -2.51 -4.25
C THR A 214 16.44 -2.25 -4.50
N GLN A 215 17.15 -1.72 -3.50
CA GLN A 215 18.62 -1.56 -3.57
C GLN A 215 19.39 -2.84 -3.20
N TRP A 216 18.72 -3.88 -2.71
CA TRP A 216 19.33 -5.13 -2.26
C TRP A 216 20.15 -5.84 -3.34
N PRO A 217 19.72 -5.93 -4.62
CA PRO A 217 20.55 -6.51 -5.68
C PRO A 217 21.85 -5.75 -5.94
N LYS A 218 21.87 -4.43 -5.68
CA LYS A 218 23.03 -3.57 -5.97
C LYS A 218 24.01 -3.49 -4.81
N MET A 219 23.51 -3.43 -3.58
CA MET A 219 24.33 -3.22 -2.37
C MET A 219 23.95 -4.18 -1.22
N PRO A 220 23.96 -5.51 -1.45
CA PRO A 220 23.39 -6.49 -0.52
C PRO A 220 24.03 -6.45 0.88
N ARG A 221 25.37 -6.41 0.96
CA ARG A 221 26.12 -6.36 2.24
C ARG A 221 25.76 -5.13 3.08
N LEU A 222 25.60 -3.99 2.42
CA LEU A 222 25.26 -2.74 3.09
C LEU A 222 23.81 -2.76 3.60
N MET A 223 22.89 -3.34 2.84
CA MET A 223 21.48 -3.39 3.22
C MET A 223 21.29 -4.23 4.49
N ILE A 224 21.81 -5.45 4.52
CA ILE A 224 21.70 -6.32 5.70
C ILE A 224 22.46 -5.78 6.92
N ALA A 225 23.60 -5.09 6.70
CA ALA A 225 24.33 -4.45 7.79
C ALA A 225 23.52 -3.31 8.45
N LYS A 226 22.72 -2.55 7.68
CA LYS A 226 21.84 -1.53 8.25
C LYS A 226 20.74 -2.13 9.13
N CYS A 227 20.18 -3.28 8.73
CA CYS A 227 19.23 -4.03 9.55
C CYS A 227 19.87 -4.43 10.88
N ALA A 228 21.06 -5.05 10.84
CA ALA A 228 21.79 -5.45 12.03
C ALA A 228 22.15 -4.26 12.93
N GLU A 229 22.57 -3.14 12.34
CA GLU A 229 22.90 -1.93 13.09
C GLU A 229 21.66 -1.32 13.77
N ALA A 230 20.51 -1.28 13.09
CA ALA A 230 19.26 -0.82 13.68
C ALA A 230 18.87 -1.67 14.89
N LEU A 231 18.99 -3.00 14.79
CA LEU A 231 18.77 -3.92 15.91
C LEU A 231 19.75 -3.66 17.07
N ALA A 232 21.03 -3.47 16.79
CA ALA A 232 22.04 -3.19 17.82
C ALA A 232 21.77 -1.86 18.53
N LEU A 233 21.36 -0.82 17.78
CA LEU A 233 20.98 0.47 18.33
C LEU A 233 19.72 0.37 19.21
N ARG A 234 18.71 -0.41 18.81
CA ARG A 234 17.52 -0.69 19.64
C ARG A 234 17.88 -1.38 20.95
N GLN A 235 18.82 -2.32 20.92
CA GLN A 235 19.27 -3.02 22.13
C GLN A 235 20.01 -2.08 23.09
N ALA A 236 20.80 -1.15 22.56
CA ALA A 236 21.57 -0.22 23.38
C ALA A 236 20.71 0.93 23.94
N TRP A 237 19.78 1.50 23.16
CA TRP A 237 18.92 2.62 23.58
C TRP A 237 17.42 2.31 23.38
N PRO A 238 16.84 1.35 24.12
CA PRO A 238 15.47 0.90 23.91
C PRO A 238 14.44 2.03 24.06
N ASP A 239 14.61 2.91 25.05
CA ASP A 239 13.68 4.03 25.30
C ASP A 239 13.71 5.09 24.19
N ASP A 240 14.90 5.37 23.63
CA ASP A 240 15.06 6.33 22.54
C ASP A 240 14.51 5.80 21.20
N PHE A 241 14.40 4.47 21.04
CA PHE A 241 13.93 3.82 19.81
C PHE A 241 12.55 3.14 19.91
N ALA A 242 11.86 3.25 21.06
CA ALA A 242 10.60 2.56 21.32
C ALA A 242 9.47 2.86 20.31
N ASN A 243 9.50 4.03 19.67
CA ASN A 243 8.49 4.48 18.69
C ASN A 243 9.08 4.79 17.30
N VAL A 244 10.23 4.21 16.98
CA VAL A 244 10.91 4.41 15.70
C VAL A 244 10.84 3.11 14.90
N TYR A 245 10.49 3.19 13.61
CA TYR A 245 10.51 2.06 12.68
C TYR A 245 11.54 2.30 11.58
N GLU A 246 12.30 1.25 11.24
CA GLU A 246 13.28 1.24 10.16
C GLU A 246 12.68 0.60 8.89
N GLU A 247 13.17 0.99 7.70
CA GLU A 247 12.58 0.58 6.41
C GLU A 247 12.47 -0.94 6.25
N SER A 248 13.45 -1.70 6.74
CA SER A 248 13.48 -3.15 6.64
C SER A 248 12.53 -3.87 7.59
N GLU A 249 12.04 -3.20 8.63
CA GLU A 249 11.01 -3.72 9.53
C GLU A 249 9.60 -3.41 9.03
N VAL A 250 9.49 -2.38 8.18
CA VAL A 250 8.25 -2.01 7.50
C VAL A 250 8.15 -2.84 6.23
N ASP A 251 7.72 -4.09 6.37
CA ASP A 251 7.35 -4.88 5.21
C ASP A 251 6.13 -4.22 4.53
N LYS A 252 6.35 -3.69 3.32
CA LYS A 252 5.30 -3.08 2.51
C LYS A 252 4.14 -4.05 2.29
N ALA A 253 4.40 -5.35 2.23
CA ALA A 253 3.37 -6.39 2.13
C ALA A 253 2.60 -6.56 3.46
N LYS A 254 3.27 -6.58 4.62
CA LYS A 254 2.59 -6.72 5.93
C LYS A 254 1.77 -5.48 6.31
N MET A 255 2.19 -4.28 5.92
CA MET A 255 1.40 -3.05 6.10
C MET A 255 0.13 -3.07 5.23
N LEU A 256 0.24 -3.59 4.00
CA LEU A 256 -0.90 -3.83 3.12
C LEU A 256 -1.81 -4.94 3.68
N ASP A 257 -1.27 -5.97 4.33
CA ASP A 257 -2.05 -7.08 4.91
C ASP A 257 -2.75 -6.72 6.23
N LEU A 258 -2.16 -5.85 7.08
CA LEU A 258 -2.82 -5.37 8.30
C LEU A 258 -4.11 -4.61 7.95
N THR A 259 -4.05 -3.75 6.92
CA THR A 259 -5.22 -3.05 6.39
C THR A 259 -6.11 -3.96 5.54
N ALA A 260 -5.56 -4.94 4.81
CA ALA A 260 -6.35 -5.89 4.04
C ALA A 260 -7.17 -6.85 4.91
N SER A 261 -6.68 -7.24 6.09
CA SER A 261 -7.45 -8.06 7.03
C SER A 261 -8.59 -7.25 7.67
N GLU A 262 -8.34 -5.98 8.01
CA GLU A 262 -9.39 -5.05 8.47
C GLU A 262 -10.39 -4.71 7.34
N LEU A 263 -9.93 -4.59 6.09
CA LEU A 263 -10.76 -4.46 4.88
C LEU A 263 -11.48 -5.77 4.52
N ALA A 264 -10.93 -6.93 4.86
CA ALA A 264 -11.59 -8.22 4.70
C ALA A 264 -12.66 -8.42 5.78
N ASP A 265 -12.43 -7.91 7.00
CA ASP A 265 -13.41 -7.86 8.08
C ASP A 265 -14.49 -6.82 7.80
N LEU A 266 -14.14 -5.66 7.25
CA LEU A 266 -15.08 -4.67 6.72
C LEU A 266 -15.84 -5.24 5.53
N GLY A 267 -15.18 -5.92 4.59
CA GLY A 267 -15.82 -6.59 3.45
C GLY A 267 -16.72 -7.75 3.86
N ALA A 268 -16.37 -8.47 4.93
CA ALA A 268 -17.23 -9.47 5.56
C ALA A 268 -18.39 -8.83 6.32
N THR A 269 -18.20 -7.63 6.87
CA THR A 269 -19.24 -6.83 7.55
C THR A 269 -20.19 -6.18 6.54
N GLU A 270 -19.68 -5.65 5.43
CA GLU A 270 -20.41 -5.19 4.25
C GLU A 270 -21.17 -6.34 3.60
N SER A 271 -20.56 -7.52 3.45
CA SER A 271 -21.25 -8.74 2.98
C SER A 271 -22.37 -9.19 3.93
N ARG A 272 -22.26 -8.90 5.24
CA ARG A 272 -23.34 -9.11 6.23
C ARG A 272 -24.40 -8.01 6.14
N MET A 273 -24.02 -6.77 5.87
CA MET A 273 -24.93 -5.63 5.68
C MET A 273 -25.71 -5.72 4.37
N GLU A 274 -25.10 -6.18 3.27
CA GLU A 274 -25.76 -6.50 2.00
C GLU A 274 -26.78 -7.63 2.18
N LYS A 275 -26.43 -8.67 2.95
CA LYS A 275 -27.37 -9.76 3.29
C LYS A 275 -28.48 -9.32 4.25
N ALA A 276 -28.27 -8.22 4.98
CA ALA A 276 -29.25 -7.64 5.90
C ALA A 276 -30.08 -6.50 5.26
N GLY A 277 -29.78 -6.09 4.01
CA GLY A 277 -30.53 -5.07 3.27
C GLY A 277 -30.41 -3.66 3.85
N VAL A 278 -29.30 -3.33 4.50
CA VAL A 278 -29.08 -1.99 5.09
C VAL A 278 -27.79 -1.39 4.53
N GLY A 279 -27.94 -0.46 3.58
CA GLY A 279 -26.95 0.58 3.31
C GLY A 279 -26.18 0.42 2.00
N LEU A 280 -26.60 1.19 0.99
CA LEU A 280 -25.82 1.85 -0.09
C LEU A 280 -26.71 2.22 -1.30
N GLY A 281 -27.95 1.73 -1.34
CA GLY A 281 -28.91 2.05 -2.40
C GLY A 281 -29.67 3.36 -2.20
N LEU A 282 -30.54 3.66 -3.16
CA LEU A 282 -31.47 4.77 -3.10
C LEU A 282 -32.80 4.26 -2.56
N LEU A 283 -33.31 4.90 -1.51
CA LEU A 283 -34.65 4.63 -1.01
C LEU A 283 -35.68 5.18 -1.99
N MET A 284 -36.42 4.29 -2.64
CA MET A 284 -37.43 4.61 -3.66
C MET A 284 -38.75 3.91 -3.36
N THR A 285 -39.85 4.47 -3.86
CA THR A 285 -41.18 3.85 -3.78
C THR A 285 -41.62 3.38 -5.17
N PHE A 286 -42.25 2.20 -5.24
CA PHE A 286 -42.78 1.61 -6.48
C PHE A 286 -44.22 1.11 -6.29
N ASP A 287 -44.89 1.54 -5.23
CA ASP A 287 -46.29 1.24 -4.98
C ASP A 287 -47.06 2.50 -4.61
N ASP A 288 -48.39 2.38 -4.57
CA ASP A 288 -49.29 3.48 -4.23
C ASP A 288 -49.33 3.78 -2.73
N LEU A 289 -48.82 2.87 -1.91
CA LEU A 289 -48.81 2.95 -0.45
C LEU A 289 -47.61 3.73 0.08
N GLY A 290 -46.60 4.00 -0.75
CA GLY A 290 -45.41 4.75 -0.38
C GLY A 290 -44.35 3.91 0.33
N THR A 291 -44.34 2.59 0.11
CA THR A 291 -43.37 1.69 0.74
C THR A 291 -41.96 2.03 0.24
N LEU A 292 -41.09 2.45 1.15
CA LEU A 292 -39.69 2.72 0.82
C LEU A 292 -38.91 1.41 0.70
N VAL A 293 -38.34 1.19 -0.48
CA VAL A 293 -37.49 0.05 -0.80
C VAL A 293 -36.09 0.56 -1.08
N ASP A 294 -35.08 -0.06 -0.47
CA ASP A 294 -33.68 0.23 -0.79
C ASP A 294 -33.33 -0.38 -2.16
N VAL A 295 -33.03 0.48 -3.14
CA VAL A 295 -32.68 0.08 -4.50
C VAL A 295 -31.18 0.20 -4.69
N PRO A 296 -30.44 -0.92 -4.82
CA PRO A 296 -29.01 -0.88 -5.09
C PRO A 296 -28.70 -0.02 -6.32
N TYR A 297 -27.67 0.82 -6.22
CA TYR A 297 -27.39 1.87 -7.20
C TYR A 297 -27.33 1.39 -8.66
N GLY A 298 -26.63 0.28 -8.91
CA GLY A 298 -26.52 -0.30 -10.26
C GLY A 298 -27.83 -0.88 -10.84
N LYS A 299 -28.91 -0.93 -10.05
CA LYS A 299 -30.23 -1.44 -10.45
C LYS A 299 -31.31 -0.36 -10.50
N VAL A 300 -30.97 0.89 -10.17
CA VAL A 300 -31.93 2.00 -10.11
C VAL A 300 -32.57 2.23 -11.47
N PHE A 301 -31.76 2.26 -12.54
CA PHE A 301 -32.26 2.46 -13.91
C PHE A 301 -33.27 1.37 -14.30
N ASP A 302 -32.87 0.10 -14.24
CA ASP A 302 -33.69 -1.04 -14.67
C ASP A 302 -35.01 -1.13 -13.88
N ARG A 303 -34.96 -0.91 -12.57
CA ARG A 303 -36.16 -0.93 -11.71
C ARG A 303 -37.11 0.21 -12.02
N CYS A 304 -36.59 1.40 -12.29
CA CYS A 304 -37.39 2.55 -12.69
C CYS A 304 -38.02 2.33 -14.07
N ASP A 305 -37.24 1.86 -15.04
CA ASP A 305 -37.70 1.59 -16.40
C ASP A 305 -38.80 0.51 -16.42
N GLU A 306 -38.62 -0.60 -15.72
CA GLU A 306 -39.63 -1.67 -15.60
C GLU A 306 -40.93 -1.15 -14.97
N HIS A 307 -40.83 -0.30 -13.96
CA HIS A 307 -42.01 0.26 -13.29
C HIS A 307 -42.72 1.29 -14.19
N MET A 308 -41.98 2.16 -14.88
CA MET A 308 -42.55 3.09 -15.85
C MET A 308 -43.21 2.36 -17.02
N ALA A 309 -42.63 1.25 -17.49
CA ALA A 309 -43.23 0.42 -18.53
C ALA A 309 -44.56 -0.22 -18.10
N LYS A 310 -44.75 -0.52 -16.80
CA LYS A 310 -46.04 -0.99 -16.25
C LYS A 310 -47.08 0.11 -16.19
N LEU A 311 -46.65 1.35 -15.94
CA LEU A 311 -47.51 2.54 -15.84
C LEU A 311 -47.66 3.31 -17.16
N LYS A 312 -47.12 2.78 -18.28
CA LYS A 312 -47.12 3.47 -19.57
C LYS A 312 -48.53 3.83 -20.07
N ASP A 313 -49.52 3.00 -19.73
CA ASP A 313 -50.92 3.16 -20.14
C ASP A 313 -51.72 4.04 -19.14
N GLU A 314 -51.09 4.46 -18.02
CA GLU A 314 -51.71 5.24 -16.93
C GLU A 314 -50.89 6.52 -16.62
N PRO A 315 -51.03 7.60 -17.41
CA PRO A 315 -50.17 8.78 -17.31
C PRO A 315 -50.20 9.50 -15.96
N SER A 316 -51.36 9.54 -15.32
CA SER A 316 -51.52 10.18 -14.01
C SER A 316 -50.76 9.43 -12.92
N ALA A 317 -50.73 8.09 -12.98
CA ALA A 317 -49.98 7.27 -12.04
C ALA A 317 -48.47 7.39 -12.28
N LEU A 318 -48.05 7.40 -13.56
CA LEU A 318 -46.65 7.60 -13.96
C LEU A 318 -46.10 8.95 -13.47
N ALA A 319 -46.84 10.04 -13.66
CA ALA A 319 -46.45 11.38 -13.21
C ALA A 319 -46.37 11.48 -11.68
N LEU A 320 -47.32 10.88 -10.97
CA LEU A 320 -47.33 10.86 -9.51
C LEU A 320 -46.15 10.06 -8.94
N TRP A 321 -45.83 8.92 -9.54
CA TRP A 321 -44.67 8.10 -9.16
C TRP A 321 -43.34 8.85 -9.38
N TRP A 322 -43.20 9.55 -10.51
CA TRP A 322 -42.02 10.35 -10.80
C TRP A 322 -41.81 11.48 -9.78
N ASP A 323 -42.89 12.17 -9.41
CA ASP A 323 -42.84 13.24 -8.40
C ASP A 323 -42.52 12.69 -7.00
N ARG A 324 -43.15 11.57 -6.60
CA ARG A 324 -42.86 10.87 -5.34
C ARG A 324 -41.38 10.48 -5.19
N ASN A 325 -40.73 10.14 -6.30
CA ASN A 325 -39.32 9.76 -6.33
C ASN A 325 -38.37 10.91 -6.74
N ARG A 326 -38.83 12.17 -6.72
CA ARG A 326 -38.01 13.33 -7.14
C ARG A 326 -36.67 13.46 -6.41
N VAL A 327 -36.65 13.19 -5.10
CA VAL A 327 -35.43 13.29 -4.28
C VAL A 327 -34.41 12.19 -4.63
N PRO A 328 -34.76 10.89 -4.60
CA PRO A 328 -33.83 9.84 -5.00
C PRO A 328 -33.44 9.95 -6.49
N LEU A 329 -34.33 10.39 -7.39
CA LEU A 329 -33.98 10.60 -8.81
C LEU A 329 -32.97 11.76 -9.00
N ARG A 330 -33.04 12.81 -8.18
CA ARG A 330 -32.04 13.89 -8.18
C ARG A 330 -30.69 13.39 -7.68
N GLU A 331 -30.70 12.54 -6.67
CA GLU A 331 -29.48 11.89 -6.16
C GLU A 331 -28.88 10.93 -7.20
N PHE A 332 -29.72 10.17 -7.91
CA PHE A 332 -29.31 9.33 -9.02
C PHE A 332 -28.63 10.15 -10.13
N TRP A 333 -29.21 11.28 -10.52
CA TRP A 333 -28.61 12.19 -11.51
C TRP A 333 -27.24 12.74 -11.07
N ALA A 334 -27.07 13.06 -9.78
CA ALA A 334 -25.81 13.58 -9.27
C ALA A 334 -24.68 12.54 -9.32
N ARG A 335 -25.03 11.25 -9.24
CA ARG A 335 -24.07 10.14 -9.23
C ARG A 335 -23.82 9.55 -10.62
N ASP A 336 -24.84 9.40 -11.47
CA ASP A 336 -24.74 8.93 -12.87
C ASP A 336 -25.70 9.73 -13.75
N LYS A 337 -25.14 10.81 -14.27
CA LYS A 337 -25.82 11.73 -15.17
C LYS A 337 -26.30 11.06 -16.46
N SER A 338 -25.56 10.08 -16.99
CA SER A 338 -25.88 9.48 -18.28
C SER A 338 -27.11 8.58 -18.18
N ALA A 339 -27.14 7.70 -17.18
CA ALA A 339 -28.28 6.82 -16.94
C ALA A 339 -29.53 7.62 -16.52
N ALA A 340 -29.38 8.63 -15.66
CA ALA A 340 -30.50 9.46 -15.24
C ALA A 340 -31.14 10.26 -16.40
N LEU A 341 -30.34 10.72 -17.37
CA LEU A 341 -30.85 11.41 -18.55
C LEU A 341 -31.63 10.44 -19.47
N ALA A 342 -31.10 9.24 -19.72
CA ALA A 342 -31.81 8.22 -20.51
C ALA A 342 -33.13 7.79 -19.87
N LEU A 343 -33.18 7.73 -18.53
CA LEU A 343 -34.38 7.40 -17.78
C LEU A 343 -35.44 8.50 -17.92
N LYS A 344 -34.98 9.76 -17.84
CA LYS A 344 -35.83 10.93 -18.04
C LYS A 344 -36.38 11.01 -19.46
N GLU A 345 -35.58 10.71 -20.48
CA GLU A 345 -36.05 10.62 -21.87
C GLU A 345 -37.14 9.55 -22.04
N THR A 346 -37.03 8.42 -21.34
CA THR A 346 -38.05 7.36 -21.35
C THR A 346 -39.35 7.81 -20.66
N PHE A 347 -39.25 8.50 -19.53
CA PHE A 347 -40.40 9.12 -18.87
C PHE A 347 -41.13 10.14 -19.77
N GLU A 348 -40.37 11.01 -20.44
CA GLU A 348 -40.91 12.01 -21.36
C GLU A 348 -41.59 11.35 -22.56
N ARG A 349 -41.01 10.27 -23.11
CA ARG A 349 -41.61 9.48 -24.19
C ARG A 349 -42.97 8.91 -23.79
N TYR A 350 -43.05 8.20 -22.67
CA TYR A 350 -44.33 7.63 -22.19
C TYR A 350 -45.36 8.71 -21.82
N SER A 351 -44.90 9.87 -21.33
CA SER A 351 -45.79 11.00 -21.06
C SER A 351 -46.33 11.66 -22.34
N ALA A 352 -45.56 11.64 -23.44
CA ALA A 352 -45.92 12.27 -24.71
C ALA A 352 -46.81 11.39 -25.60
N GLU A 353 -46.58 10.07 -25.64
CA GLU A 353 -47.36 9.10 -26.45
C GLU A 353 -48.87 9.14 -26.13
N VAL A 354 -49.23 9.50 -24.90
CA VAL A 354 -50.64 9.59 -24.48
C VAL A 354 -51.27 10.96 -24.79
N GLN A 355 -50.50 12.04 -24.89
CA GLN A 355 -51.03 13.34 -25.36
C GLN A 355 -51.44 13.30 -26.84
N THR A 356 -50.79 12.46 -27.65
CA THR A 356 -51.17 12.18 -29.04
C THR A 356 -52.42 11.28 -29.13
N GLY A 357 -52.51 10.23 -28.31
CA GLY A 357 -53.68 9.32 -28.32
C GLY A 357 -54.99 9.98 -27.84
N VAL A 358 -54.93 10.97 -26.93
CA VAL A 358 -56.11 11.75 -26.51
C VAL A 358 -56.59 12.71 -27.60
N LYS A 359 -55.69 13.21 -28.47
CA LYS A 359 -56.05 14.03 -29.64
C LYS A 359 -56.72 13.21 -30.74
N ASP A 360 -56.15 12.06 -31.07
CA ASP A 360 -56.72 11.18 -32.12
C ASP A 360 -58.11 10.65 -31.74
N ALA A 361 -58.36 10.38 -30.45
CA ALA A 361 -59.68 9.99 -29.94
C ALA A 361 -60.70 11.15 -29.86
N GLN A 362 -60.25 12.40 -29.86
CA GLN A 362 -61.14 13.57 -29.93
C GLN A 362 -61.52 13.92 -31.38
N ASP A 363 -60.65 13.65 -32.36
CA ASP A 363 -60.92 13.88 -33.77
C ASP A 363 -61.87 12.82 -34.38
N ASP A 364 -61.87 11.58 -33.87
CA ASP A 364 -62.79 10.50 -34.30
C ASP A 364 -64.23 10.64 -33.74
N ASN A 365 -64.46 11.50 -32.75
CA ASN A 365 -65.79 11.75 -32.16
C ASN A 365 -66.50 12.99 -32.75
N GLY A 366 -65.95 13.59 -33.82
CA GLY A 366 -66.49 14.76 -34.52
C GLY A 366 -67.27 14.46 -35.81
N GLY A 367 -67.56 13.19 -36.11
CA GLY A 367 -68.15 12.74 -37.37
C GLY A 367 -69.40 11.88 -37.22
N ASP A 368 -70.40 12.34 -36.47
CA ASP A 368 -71.82 11.97 -36.70
C ASP A 368 -72.75 12.93 -35.93
N ALA A 369 -73.14 14.02 -36.60
CA ALA A 369 -74.34 14.83 -36.33
C ALA A 369 -74.74 15.60 -37.59
#